data_AF-A0A438I477-F1
#
_entry.id   AF-A0A438I477-F1
#
_cell.length_a   1.000
_cell.length_b   1.000
_cell.length_c   1.000
_cell.angle_alpha   90.00
_cell.angle_beta   90.00
_cell.angle_gamma   90.00
#
_symmetry.space_group_name_H-M   'P 1'
#
loop_
_entity.id
_entity.type
_entity.pdbx_description
1 polymer ?
#
loop_
_entity_poly.entity_id
_entity_poly.type
_entity_poly.pdbx_seq_one_letter_code
_entity_poly.pdbx_strand_id
1 'polypeptide(L)' 'MAAFSEGEGAPKGGKCWFAVESKTFEISIEETRGKLRGIILERSKGLSSWIKFGEKSLSSLLERSGRVVQRRIKFKEP' A
#
# COMPACT_ATOMS: atom_id res chain seq x y z
N MET A 1 -13.41 12.89 0.21
CA MET A 1 -14.21 12.32 -0.90
C MET A 1 -13.26 11.47 -1.74
N ALA A 2 -13.25 10.15 -1.54
CA ALA A 2 -12.47 9.26 -2.40
C ALA A 2 -13.42 8.69 -3.44
N ALA A 3 -13.20 9.01 -4.72
CA ALA A 3 -13.97 8.47 -5.82
C ALA A 3 -13.30 7.15 -6.26
N PHE A 4 -13.98 6.04 -6.00
CA PHE A 4 -13.68 4.78 -6.69
C PHE A 4 -14.59 4.74 -7.93
N SER A 5 -14.01 4.97 -9.10
CA SER A 5 -14.71 4.74 -10.36
C SER A 5 -14.60 3.25 -10.71
N GLU A 6 -15.69 2.52 -10.54
CA GLU A 6 -15.82 1.11 -10.92
C GLU A 6 -16.40 1.04 -12.34
N GLY A 7 -15.57 0.66 -13.30
CA GLY A 7 -15.98 0.35 -14.68
C GLY A 7 -15.93 -1.17 -14.89
N GLU A 8 -16.95 -1.72 -15.55
CA GLU A 8 -17.06 -3.14 -15.87
C GLU A 8 -15.82 -3.64 -16.63
N GLY A 9 -15.16 -4.67 -16.08
CA GLY A 9 -13.79 -5.07 -16.43
C GLY A 9 -12.83 -4.78 -15.28
N ALA A 10 -12.95 -5.53 -14.19
CA ALA A 10 -12.31 -5.27 -12.90
C ALA A 10 -10.83 -4.82 -13.03
N PRO A 11 -10.46 -3.63 -12.50
CA PRO A 11 -9.09 -3.17 -12.58
C PRO A 11 -8.22 -4.10 -11.72
N LYS A 12 -7.23 -4.74 -12.35
CA LYS A 12 -6.24 -5.58 -11.67
C LYS A 12 -5.20 -4.72 -10.93
N GLY A 13 -5.68 -3.81 -10.12
CA GLY A 13 -4.89 -2.81 -9.42
C GLY A 13 -5.77 -1.67 -8.87
N GLY A 14 -5.26 -1.00 -7.85
CA GLY A 14 -6.00 0.07 -7.17
C GLY A 14 -5.07 0.93 -6.35
N LYS A 15 -5.45 2.19 -6.17
CA LYS A 15 -4.74 3.13 -5.31
C LYS A 15 -5.69 3.69 -4.26
N CYS A 16 -5.28 3.70 -3.01
CA CYS A 16 -6.02 4.35 -1.93
C CYS A 16 -5.07 5.12 -1.03
N TRP A 17 -5.60 6.14 -0.37
CA TRP A 17 -4.84 7.07 0.44
C TRP A 17 -5.57 7.23 1.75
N PHE A 18 -4.85 7.17 2.86
CA PHE A 18 -5.43 7.39 4.18
C PHE A 18 -4.43 8.13 5.06
N ALA A 19 -4.96 8.94 5.98
CA ALA A 19 -4.16 9.69 6.93
C ALA A 19 -4.34 9.10 8.33
N VAL A 20 -3.24 9.01 9.08
CA VAL A 20 -3.23 8.65 10.49
C VAL A 20 -2.32 9.66 11.20
N GLU A 21 -2.89 10.43 12.13
CA GLU A 21 -2.18 11.51 12.83
C GLU A 21 -1.55 12.53 11.86
N SER A 22 -0.22 12.71 11.92
CA SER A 22 0.57 13.61 11.05
C SER A 22 1.16 12.90 9.83
N LYS A 23 0.71 11.68 9.52
CA LYS A 23 1.24 10.85 8.44
C LYS A 23 0.19 10.57 7.39
N THR A 24 0.62 10.59 6.13
CA THR A 24 -0.21 10.16 4.99
C THR A 24 0.36 8.88 4.43
N PHE A 25 -0.52 7.92 4.16
CA PHE A 25 -0.19 6.65 3.56
C PHE A 25 -0.87 6.52 2.20
N GLU A 26 -0.12 6.09 1.21
CA GLU A 26 -0.62 5.70 -0.10
C GLU A 26 -0.38 4.19 -0.26
N ILE A 27 -1.44 3.45 -0.56
CA ILE A 27 -1.36 2.04 -0.94
C ILE A 27 -1.63 1.96 -2.44
N SER A 28 -0.71 1.38 -3.19
CA SER A 28 -0.92 1.02 -4.58
C SER A 28 -0.80 -0.49 -4.77
N ILE A 29 -1.70 -1.05 -5.59
CA ILE A 29 -1.62 -2.41 -6.08
C ILE A 29 -1.53 -2.32 -7.61
N GLU A 30 -0.51 -2.97 -8.17
CA GLU A 30 -0.23 -2.98 -9.60
C GLU A 30 -0.07 -4.42 -10.07
N GLU A 31 -0.62 -4.77 -11.23
CA GLU A 31 -0.30 -6.02 -11.91
C GLU A 31 0.90 -5.80 -12.84
N THR A 32 1.95 -6.61 -12.68
CA THR A 32 3.09 -6.63 -13.60
C THR A 32 3.32 -8.05 -14.07
N ARG A 33 3.24 -8.29 -15.39
CA ARG A 33 3.44 -9.62 -16.02
C ARG A 33 2.53 -10.71 -15.41
N GLY A 34 1.26 -10.37 -15.15
CA GLY A 34 0.29 -11.29 -14.57
C GLY A 34 0.42 -11.53 -13.07
N LYS A 35 1.30 -10.79 -12.37
CA LYS A 35 1.50 -10.91 -10.92
C LYS A 35 1.17 -9.60 -10.23
N LEU A 36 0.35 -9.69 -9.19
CA LEU A 36 0.05 -8.54 -8.34
C LEU A 36 1.24 -8.19 -7.45
N ARG A 37 1.48 -6.90 -7.32
CA ARG A 37 2.48 -6.30 -6.42
C ARG A 37 1.84 -5.15 -5.69
N GLY A 38 2.31 -4.90 -4.48
CA GLY A 38 1.79 -3.82 -3.64
C GLY A 38 2.89 -2.89 -3.17
N ILE A 39 2.58 -1.60 -3.02
CA ILE A 39 3.46 -0.62 -2.38
C ILE A 39 2.65 0.09 -1.31
N ILE A 40 3.25 0.28 -0.14
CA ILE A 40 2.75 1.22 0.85
C ILE A 40 3.81 2.31 0.99
N LEU A 41 3.40 3.56 0.77
CA LEU A 41 4.23 4.75 0.90
C LEU A 41 3.73 5.58 2.07
N GLU A 42 4.56 5.79 3.07
CA GLU A 42 4.36 6.73 4.17
C GLU A 42 5.03 8.08 3.84
N ARG A 43 4.31 9.18 4.04
CA ARG A 43 4.83 10.55 3.98
C ARG A 43 4.56 11.27 5.30
N SER A 44 5.59 11.90 5.87
CA SER A 44 5.46 12.68 7.11
C SER A 44 6.54 13.74 7.25
N LYS A 45 6.17 15.00 7.54
CA LYS A 45 7.08 16.11 7.92
C LYS A 45 8.46 16.15 7.22
N GLY A 46 8.49 15.96 5.90
CA GLY A 46 9.73 15.97 5.09
C GLY A 46 10.46 14.64 4.93
N LEU A 47 9.95 13.56 5.55
CA LEU A 47 10.43 12.20 5.40
C LEU A 47 9.46 11.36 4.57
N SER A 48 10.01 10.43 3.80
CA SER A 48 9.23 9.40 3.10
C SER A 48 9.79 8.02 3.40
N SER A 49 8.92 7.02 3.50
CA SER A 49 9.30 5.63 3.69
C SER A 49 8.37 4.74 2.90
N TRP A 50 8.87 3.64 2.35
CA TRP A 50 8.06 2.74 1.55
C TRP A 50 8.40 1.28 1.82
N ILE A 51 7.42 0.41 1.60
CA ILE A 51 7.58 -1.03 1.58
C ILE A 51 6.92 -1.60 0.33
N LYS A 52 7.63 -2.51 -0.35
CA LYS A 52 7.15 -3.23 -1.54
C LYS A 52 6.82 -4.67 -1.18
N PHE A 53 5.71 -5.16 -1.70
CA PHE A 53 5.22 -6.52 -1.55
C PHE A 53 5.21 -7.24 -2.90
N GLY A 54 5.67 -8.48 -2.89
CA GLY A 54 5.41 -9.41 -3.99
C GLY A 54 4.06 -10.08 -3.81
N GLU A 55 3.64 -10.84 -4.82
CA GLU A 55 2.34 -11.52 -4.88
C GLU A 55 1.97 -12.25 -3.58
N LYS A 56 2.83 -13.14 -3.08
CA LYS A 56 2.56 -13.91 -1.86
C LYS A 56 2.42 -13.02 -0.61
N SER A 57 3.32 -12.05 -0.44
CA SER A 57 3.30 -11.19 0.75
C SER A 57 2.16 -10.18 0.71
N LEU A 58 1.74 -9.74 -0.48
CA LEU A 58 0.55 -8.94 -0.69
C LEU A 58 -0.71 -9.75 -0.35
N SER A 59 -0.85 -10.97 -0.86
CA SER A 59 -1.99 -11.84 -0.55
C SER A 59 -2.10 -12.11 0.95
N SER A 60 -0.98 -12.40 1.63
CA SER A 60 -0.98 -12.57 3.09
C SER A 60 -1.35 -11.29 3.84
N LEU A 61 -0.99 -10.11 3.34
CA LEU A 61 -1.36 -8.83 3.97
C LEU A 61 -2.87 -8.58 3.87
N LEU A 62 -3.47 -8.86 2.71
CA LEU A 62 -4.90 -8.69 2.46
C LEU A 62 -5.74 -9.71 3.25
N GLU A 63 -5.30 -10.97 3.30
CA GLU A 63 -5.97 -12.03 4.08
C GLU A 63 -5.89 -11.80 5.59
N ARG A 64 -4.77 -11.25 6.08
CA ARG A 64 -4.48 -11.09 7.51
C ARG A 64 -4.86 -9.73 8.08
N SER A 65 -5.66 -8.94 7.35
CA SER A 65 -6.11 -7.59 7.73
C SER A 65 -6.87 -7.52 9.07
N GLY A 66 -7.16 -8.66 9.72
CA GLY A 66 -7.65 -8.74 11.10
C GLY A 66 -6.61 -8.49 12.22
N ARG A 67 -5.30 -8.38 11.95
CA ARG A 67 -4.28 -8.02 12.96
C ARG A 67 -3.14 -7.19 12.35
N VAL A 68 -3.27 -5.86 12.35
CA VAL A 68 -2.20 -4.94 11.97
C VAL A 68 -1.10 -4.96 13.06
N VAL A 69 -0.01 -5.69 12.82
CA VAL A 69 1.21 -5.59 13.64
C VAL A 69 2.15 -4.60 12.95
N GLN A 70 2.23 -3.37 13.48
CA GLN A 70 3.23 -2.40 13.05
C GLN A 70 4.62 -2.85 13.52
N ARG A 71 5.37 -3.52 12.65
CA ARG A 71 6.84 -3.57 12.78
C ARG A 71 7.40 -2.29 12.18
N ARG A 72 7.76 -1.35 13.06
CA ARG A 72 8.47 -0.12 12.69
C ARG A 72 9.87 -0.50 12.19
N ILE A 73 10.05 -0.60 10.88
CA ILE A 73 11.38 -0.68 10.28
C ILE A 73 11.88 0.76 10.12
N LYS A 74 12.89 1.15 10.90
CA LYS A 74 13.62 2.40 10.70
C LYS A 74 14.56 2.19 9.52
N PHE A 75 14.26 2.79 8.37
CA PHE A 75 15.25 2.94 7.31
C PHE A 75 16.00 4.27 7.54
N LYS A 76 17.32 4.18 7.61
CA LYS A 76 18.25 5.31 7.62
C LYS A 76 18.44 5.73 6.16
N GLU A 77 18.18 7.00 5.84
CA GLU A 77 18.51 7.58 4.53
C GLU A 77 20.05 7.55 4.31
N PRO A 78 20.51 7.47 3.05
CA PRO A 78 21.94 7.48 2.72
C PRO A 78 22.65 8.78 3.12
#